data_AF-A0A7C5LVS4-F1
#
_entry.id   AF-A0A7C5LVS4-F1
#
_cell.length_a   1.000
_cell.length_b   1.000
_cell.length_c   1.000
_cell.angle_alpha   90.00
_cell.angle_beta   90.00
_cell.angle_gamma   90.00
#
_symmetry.space_group_name_H-M   'P 1'
#
loop_
_entity.id
_entity.type
_entity.pdbx_description
1 polymer ?
#
loop_
_entity_poly.entity_id
_entity_poly.type
_entity_poly.pdbx_seq_one_letter_code
_entity_poly.pdbx_strand_id
1 'polypeptide(L)'
;MQEAAQHDTTPEKPPALWPLPGFHGKARVATIFGDLPVEALRRRDELKTRAGPYLRVEWVDKIHLDDGFLRSCPDANPVLITANALRRGLPARPMMLSPDQALFLPEPGMQTRARPARDLAKARHGISRWPVSGITYFVFHCGKPAEVSVEGIWCATAP
;
A
#
# COMPACT_ATOMS: atom_id res chain seq x y z
N MET A 1 -48.03 -29.48 -4.44
CA MET A 1 -47.04 -29.76 -5.51
C MET A 1 -47.18 -28.61 -6.49
N GLN A 2 -46.30 -27.62 -6.63
CA GLN A 2 -44.94 -27.35 -6.18
C GLN A 2 -44.82 -25.81 -6.12
N GLU A 3 -44.34 -25.27 -5.00
CA GLU A 3 -44.06 -23.84 -4.86
C GLU A 3 -42.68 -23.58 -5.47
N ALA A 4 -42.64 -22.92 -6.62
CA ALA A 4 -41.40 -22.54 -7.28
C ALA A 4 -40.84 -21.31 -6.57
N ALA A 5 -39.92 -21.53 -5.63
CA ALA A 5 -39.11 -20.47 -5.04
C ALA A 5 -38.23 -19.87 -6.15
N GLN A 6 -38.59 -18.67 -6.60
CA GLN A 6 -37.71 -17.81 -7.38
C GLN A 6 -36.51 -17.46 -6.50
N HIS A 7 -35.36 -18.05 -6.82
CA HIS A 7 -34.07 -17.54 -6.37
C HIS A 7 -33.86 -16.17 -7.02
N ASP A 8 -34.14 -15.12 -6.26
CA ASP A 8 -33.73 -13.76 -6.57
C ASP A 8 -32.21 -13.68 -6.44
N THR A 9 -31.51 -14.06 -7.51
CA THR A 9 -30.07 -13.83 -7.62
C THR A 9 -29.89 -12.37 -8.02
N THR A 10 -29.98 -11.46 -7.05
CA THR A 10 -29.51 -10.09 -7.24
C THR A 10 -28.05 -10.17 -7.69
N PRO A 11 -27.63 -9.52 -8.80
CA PRO A 11 -26.23 -9.52 -9.19
C PRO A 11 -25.41 -8.88 -8.06
N GLU A 12 -24.62 -9.69 -7.37
CA GLU A 12 -23.74 -9.25 -6.29
C GLU A 12 -22.81 -8.18 -6.85
N LYS A 13 -23.06 -6.91 -6.50
CA LYS A 13 -22.22 -5.79 -6.88
C LYS A 13 -20.79 -6.16 -6.48
N PRO A 14 -19.82 -6.14 -7.41
CA PRO A 14 -18.45 -6.47 -7.06
C PRO A 14 -18.03 -5.61 -5.86
N PRO A 15 -17.35 -6.19 -4.86
CA PRO A 15 -17.00 -5.46 -3.65
C PRO A 15 -16.27 -4.19 -4.05
N ALA A 16 -16.72 -3.06 -3.51
CA ALA A 16 -16.12 -1.77 -3.79
C ALA A 16 -14.62 -1.84 -3.46
N LEU A 17 -13.78 -1.61 -4.47
CA LEU A 17 -12.33 -1.60 -4.29
C LEU A 17 -11.96 -0.37 -3.45
N TRP A 18 -11.10 -0.58 -2.46
CA TRP A 18 -10.49 0.47 -1.66
C TRP A 18 -9.47 1.24 -2.50
N PRO A 19 -9.71 2.51 -2.88
CA PRO A 19 -8.91 3.19 -3.90
C PRO A 19 -7.75 4.01 -3.31
N LEU A 20 -7.63 4.07 -1.97
CA LEU A 20 -6.68 4.97 -1.33
C LEU A 20 -5.34 4.27 -1.17
N PRO A 21 -4.21 4.86 -1.59
CA PRO A 21 -2.88 4.33 -1.28
C PRO A 21 -2.57 4.55 0.20
N GLY A 22 -1.41 4.08 0.66
CA GLY A 22 -0.94 4.35 2.01
C GLY A 22 -0.10 3.24 2.61
N PHE A 23 0.54 3.59 3.72
CA PHE A 23 1.48 2.74 4.44
C PHE A 23 1.02 2.55 5.88
N HIS A 24 1.23 1.36 6.45
CA HIS A 24 1.15 1.21 7.89
C HIS A 24 2.26 2.03 8.56
N GLY A 25 1.99 2.61 9.74
CA GLY A 25 2.87 3.59 10.40
C GLY A 25 4.32 3.16 10.63
N LYS A 26 4.56 1.86 10.81
CA LYS A 26 5.89 1.28 11.04
C LYS A 26 6.75 1.13 9.78
N ALA A 27 6.18 1.23 8.58
CA ALA A 27 6.97 1.22 7.36
C ALA A 27 7.94 2.40 7.37
N ARG A 28 9.18 2.19 6.95
CA ARG A 28 10.20 3.24 6.99
C ARG A 28 10.48 3.83 5.64
N VAL A 29 10.38 5.16 5.54
CA VAL A 29 10.72 5.93 4.35
C VAL A 29 12.16 6.44 4.46
N ALA A 30 12.92 6.36 3.38
CA ALA A 30 14.29 6.86 3.34
C ALA A 30 14.28 8.38 3.23
N THR A 31 14.84 9.06 4.22
CA THR A 31 15.02 10.51 4.25
C THR A 31 16.50 10.89 4.12
N ILE A 32 16.80 12.18 3.99
CA ILE A 32 18.20 12.67 4.05
C ILE A 32 18.89 12.35 5.39
N PHE A 33 18.12 12.12 6.46
CA PHE A 33 18.63 11.81 7.80
C PHE A 33 18.61 10.31 8.11
N GLY A 34 18.33 9.48 7.11
CA GLY A 34 18.17 8.04 7.23
C GLY A 34 16.70 7.60 7.23
N ASP A 35 16.48 6.32 7.54
CA ASP A 35 15.15 5.71 7.44
C ASP A 35 14.27 6.10 8.63
N LEU A 36 13.13 6.73 8.35
CA LEU A 36 12.17 7.20 9.36
C LEU A 36 10.84 6.42 9.25
N PRO A 37 10.23 5.94 10.34
CA PRO A 37 8.87 5.41 10.31
C PRO A 37 7.89 6.45 9.73
N VAL A 38 6.98 6.02 8.85
CA VAL A 38 6.03 6.93 8.20
C VAL A 38 5.16 7.67 9.22
N GLU A 39 4.83 7.06 10.35
CA GLU A 39 4.07 7.74 11.43
C GLU A 39 4.81 8.93 12.07
N ALA A 40 6.14 8.94 11.97
CA ALA A 40 7.00 10.02 12.44
C ALA A 40 7.29 11.07 11.36
N LEU A 41 6.92 10.82 10.10
CA LEU A 41 7.13 11.74 8.98
C LEU A 41 6.36 13.04 9.17
N ARG A 42 6.98 14.17 8.86
CA ARG A 42 6.43 15.51 9.01
C ARG A 42 6.61 16.32 7.73
N ARG A 43 5.84 17.41 7.63
CA ARG A 43 5.99 18.38 6.55
C ARG A 43 7.42 18.92 6.53
N ARG A 44 7.96 19.10 5.32
CA ARG A 44 9.33 19.51 4.98
C ARG A 44 10.41 18.44 5.14
N ASP A 45 10.09 17.23 5.61
CA ASP A 45 11.05 16.12 5.55
C ASP A 45 11.40 15.81 4.09
N GLU A 46 12.67 15.59 3.81
CA GLU A 46 13.18 15.37 2.45
C GLU A 46 13.35 13.87 2.18
N LEU A 47 12.58 13.37 1.21
CA LEU A 47 12.48 11.96 0.86
C LEU A 47 13.35 11.60 -0.33
N LYS A 48 14.03 10.46 -0.23
CA LYS A 48 14.82 9.91 -1.34
C LYS A 48 13.90 9.51 -2.47
N THR A 49 14.11 10.09 -3.65
CA THR A 49 13.38 9.72 -4.86
C THR A 49 14.22 8.89 -5.83
N ARG A 50 13.54 8.12 -6.69
CA ARG A 50 14.21 7.36 -7.75
C ARG A 50 14.81 8.26 -8.84
N ALA A 51 14.21 9.42 -9.09
CA ALA A 51 14.66 10.35 -10.13
C ALA A 51 15.96 11.09 -9.76
N GLY A 52 16.43 10.97 -8.51
CA GLY A 52 17.68 11.55 -8.03
C GLY A 52 17.45 12.63 -6.97
N PRO A 53 16.87 13.80 -7.32
CA PRO A 53 16.63 14.87 -6.35
C PRO A 53 15.69 14.44 -5.22
N TYR A 54 16.00 14.81 -3.98
CA TYR A 54 15.08 14.63 -2.86
C TYR A 54 13.86 15.54 -3.03
N LEU A 55 12.70 15.10 -2.53
CA LEU A 55 11.49 15.89 -2.52
C LEU A 55 10.97 16.06 -1.10
N ARG A 56 10.41 17.25 -0.82
CA ARG A 56 9.85 17.58 0.48
C ARG A 56 8.45 17.02 0.61
N VAL A 57 8.14 16.52 1.80
CA VAL A 57 6.77 16.23 2.19
C VAL A 57 6.01 17.54 2.34
N GLU A 58 4.95 17.73 1.58
CA GLU A 58 4.03 18.86 1.71
C GLU A 58 2.92 18.57 2.72
N TRP A 59 2.49 17.30 2.76
CA TRP A 59 1.37 16.89 3.61
C TRP A 59 1.45 15.39 3.97
N VAL A 60 0.87 15.03 5.12
CA VAL A 60 0.69 13.64 5.57
C VAL A 60 -0.72 13.46 6.11
N ASP A 61 -1.54 12.71 5.40
CA ASP A 61 -2.86 12.25 5.84
C ASP A 61 -2.76 10.99 6.69
N LYS A 62 -3.73 10.85 7.60
CA LYS A 62 -3.91 9.66 8.42
C LYS A 62 -5.34 9.16 8.26
N ILE A 63 -5.49 7.94 7.79
CA ILE A 63 -6.78 7.30 7.55
C ILE A 63 -6.90 6.17 8.55
N HIS A 64 -7.72 6.38 9.59
CA HIS A 64 -8.00 5.36 10.59
C HIS A 64 -9.21 4.52 10.17
N LEU A 65 -9.02 3.21 10.11
CA LEU A 65 -10.06 2.24 9.81
C LEU A 65 -10.25 1.33 11.03
N ASP A 66 -11.46 1.33 11.55
CA ASP A 66 -11.84 0.43 12.63
C ASP A 66 -12.36 -0.91 12.10
N ASP A 67 -12.61 -1.82 13.02
CA ASP A 67 -13.13 -3.16 12.79
C ASP A 67 -14.49 -3.16 12.05
N GLY A 68 -15.35 -2.19 12.36
CA GLY A 68 -16.66 -2.03 11.71
C GLY A 68 -16.50 -1.69 10.23
N PHE A 69 -15.66 -0.71 9.93
CA PHE A 69 -15.33 -0.32 8.57
C PHE A 69 -14.70 -1.48 7.80
N LEU A 70 -13.70 -2.15 8.36
CA LEU A 70 -12.99 -3.25 7.71
C LEU A 70 -13.89 -4.48 7.43
N ARG A 71 -14.94 -4.70 8.22
CA ARG A 71 -15.99 -5.68 7.91
C ARG A 71 -16.88 -5.24 6.75
N SER A 72 -17.27 -3.96 6.70
CA SER A 72 -18.11 -3.42 5.62
C SER A 72 -17.36 -3.23 4.29
N CYS A 73 -16.04 -3.03 4.35
CA CYS A 73 -15.15 -2.90 3.19
C CYS A 73 -13.94 -3.83 3.37
N PRO A 74 -14.10 -5.15 3.15
CA PRO A 74 -13.02 -6.13 3.31
C PRO A 74 -11.80 -5.85 2.42
N ASP A 75 -12.01 -5.19 1.29
CA ASP A 75 -10.93 -4.77 0.40
C ASP A 75 -10.02 -3.70 1.03
N ALA A 76 -10.43 -2.97 2.07
CA ALA A 76 -9.57 -2.02 2.76
C ALA A 76 -8.56 -2.68 3.72
N ASN A 77 -8.65 -4.00 3.96
CA ASN A 77 -7.65 -4.72 4.74
C ASN A 77 -6.25 -4.56 4.12
N PRO A 78 -5.19 -4.62 4.91
CA PRO A 78 -3.84 -4.42 4.42
C PRO A 78 -3.33 -5.57 3.55
N VAL A 79 -2.34 -5.26 2.73
CA VAL A 79 -1.45 -6.25 2.11
C VAL A 79 -0.19 -6.34 2.95
N LEU A 80 0.11 -7.53 3.47
CA LEU A 80 1.38 -7.85 4.12
C LEU A 80 2.38 -8.29 3.06
N ILE A 81 3.54 -7.66 3.04
CA ILE A 81 4.72 -8.09 2.29
C ILE A 81 5.74 -8.57 3.31
N THR A 82 6.04 -9.87 3.32
CA THR A 82 7.02 -10.46 4.23
C THR A 82 8.43 -10.05 3.84
N ALA A 83 9.38 -10.18 4.78
CA ALA A 83 10.79 -9.94 4.47
C ALA A 83 11.24 -10.84 3.29
N ASN A 84 12.10 -10.30 2.43
CA ASN A 84 12.64 -10.96 1.23
C ASN A 84 11.60 -11.34 0.14
N ALA A 85 10.32 -10.94 0.26
CA ALA A 85 9.28 -11.36 -0.69
C ALA A 85 9.39 -10.72 -2.08
N LEU A 86 10.04 -9.55 -2.20
CA LEU A 86 10.10 -8.81 -3.46
C LEU A 86 11.37 -9.12 -4.25
N ARG A 87 12.49 -9.22 -3.54
CA ARG A 87 13.78 -9.71 -4.03
C ARG A 87 14.64 -10.12 -2.83
N ARG A 88 15.74 -10.83 -3.08
CA ARG A 88 16.71 -11.15 -2.03
C ARG A 88 17.12 -9.88 -1.28
N GLY A 89 16.95 -9.91 0.04
CA GLY A 89 17.24 -8.82 0.96
C GLY A 89 16.14 -7.77 1.10
N LEU A 90 15.07 -7.78 0.29
CA LEU A 90 14.01 -6.76 0.36
C LEU A 90 12.55 -7.30 0.31
N PRO A 91 11.62 -6.69 1.07
CA PRO A 91 11.93 -5.70 2.11
C PRO A 91 12.75 -6.37 3.23
N ALA A 92 13.61 -5.61 3.91
CA ALA A 92 14.48 -6.16 4.95
C ALA A 92 13.68 -6.64 6.17
N ARG A 93 12.52 -6.00 6.39
CA ARG A 93 11.53 -6.35 7.41
C ARG A 93 10.15 -6.48 6.76
N PRO A 94 9.20 -7.23 7.36
CA PRO A 94 7.83 -7.22 6.89
C PRO A 94 7.22 -5.81 6.93
N MET A 95 6.41 -5.47 5.94
CA MET A 95 5.69 -4.20 5.87
C MET A 95 4.25 -4.40 5.43
N MET A 96 3.37 -3.54 5.91
CA MET A 96 1.94 -3.57 5.57
C MET A 96 1.57 -2.29 4.82
N LEU A 97 0.79 -2.46 3.76
CA LEU A 97 0.40 -1.41 2.84
C LEU A 97 -1.10 -1.41 2.63
N SER A 98 -1.65 -0.25 2.27
CA SER A 98 -2.96 -0.20 1.65
C SER A 98 -2.95 -1.00 0.34
N PRO A 99 -4.03 -1.70 -0.01
CA PRO A 99 -4.07 -2.52 -1.23
C PRO A 99 -3.82 -1.74 -2.52
N ASP A 100 -4.21 -0.47 -2.55
CA ASP A 100 -4.01 0.40 -3.71
C ASP A 100 -2.64 1.11 -3.72
N GLN A 101 -1.80 0.88 -2.71
CA GLN A 101 -0.45 1.39 -2.73
C GLN A 101 0.30 0.80 -3.92
N ALA A 102 0.80 1.65 -4.81
CA ALA A 102 1.53 1.22 -5.99
C ALA A 102 3.04 1.11 -5.70
N LEU A 103 3.64 -0.01 -6.15
CA LEU A 103 5.06 -0.32 -6.04
C LEU A 103 5.69 -0.47 -7.42
N PHE A 104 6.93 -0.02 -7.55
CA PHE A 104 7.76 -0.19 -8.74
C PHE A 104 8.76 -1.31 -8.50
N LEU A 105 8.49 -2.46 -9.11
CA LEU A 105 9.36 -3.64 -9.01
C LEU A 105 10.13 -3.81 -10.32
N PRO A 106 11.46 -3.63 -10.33
CA PRO A 106 12.25 -3.96 -11.51
C PRO A 106 12.23 -5.48 -11.73
N GLU A 107 11.83 -5.90 -12.92
CA GLU A 107 11.88 -7.30 -13.36
C GLU A 107 12.83 -7.40 -14.56
N PRO A 108 13.73 -8.41 -14.60
CA PRO A 108 14.66 -8.57 -15.73
C PRO A 108 13.91 -8.67 -17.06
N GLY A 109 14.34 -7.90 -18.05
CA GLY A 109 13.75 -7.91 -19.39
C GLY A 109 12.37 -7.25 -19.50
N MET A 110 11.84 -6.64 -18.43
CA MET A 110 10.55 -5.97 -18.46
C MET A 110 10.66 -4.51 -18.00
N GLN A 111 9.88 -3.64 -18.63
CA GLN A 111 9.81 -2.25 -18.22
C GLN A 111 9.26 -2.14 -16.80
N THR A 112 9.93 -1.37 -15.95
CA THR A 112 9.46 -1.15 -14.57
C THR A 112 8.16 -0.35 -14.63
N ARG A 113 7.08 -0.92 -14.08
CA ARG A 113 5.77 -0.28 -13.99
C ARG A 113 5.26 -0.32 -12.56
N ALA A 114 4.47 0.68 -12.21
CA ALA A 114 3.70 0.69 -10.98
C ALA A 114 2.69 -0.47 -10.99
N ARG A 115 2.66 -1.23 -9.89
CA ARG A 115 1.62 -2.25 -9.64
C ARG A 115 1.04 -2.06 -8.24
N PRO A 116 -0.30 -2.03 -8.09
CA PRO A 116 -0.96 -2.02 -6.79
C PRO A 116 -0.57 -3.25 -5.95
N ALA A 117 -0.45 -3.07 -4.63
CA ALA A 117 -0.13 -4.15 -3.70
C ALA A 117 -1.14 -5.31 -3.78
N ARG A 118 -2.42 -5.01 -4.04
CA ARG A 118 -3.49 -6.00 -4.27
C ARG A 118 -3.17 -7.01 -5.38
N ASP A 119 -2.51 -6.56 -6.45
CA ASP A 119 -2.22 -7.41 -7.61
C ASP A 119 -0.97 -8.25 -7.34
N LEU A 120 0.00 -7.69 -6.60
CA LEU A 120 1.17 -8.43 -6.15
C LEU A 120 0.79 -9.58 -5.20
N ALA A 121 -0.22 -9.38 -4.34
CA ALA A 121 -0.74 -10.42 -3.45
C ALA A 121 -1.34 -11.62 -4.19
N LYS A 122 -1.79 -11.45 -5.44
CA LYS A 122 -2.31 -12.53 -6.29
C LYS A 122 -1.20 -13.26 -7.04
N ALA A 123 -0.06 -12.59 -7.27
CA ALA A 123 0.96 -13.03 -8.22
C ALA A 123 2.27 -13.47 -7.59
N ARG A 124 2.52 -13.20 -6.30
CA ARG A 124 3.81 -13.44 -5.64
C ARG A 124 3.69 -14.08 -4.27
N HIS A 125 4.53 -15.07 -4.01
CA HIS A 125 4.70 -15.66 -2.69
C HIS A 125 5.26 -14.64 -1.68
N GLY A 126 4.87 -14.78 -0.41
CA GLY A 126 5.27 -13.85 0.66
C GLY A 126 4.52 -12.50 0.62
N ILE A 127 3.50 -12.37 -0.23
CA ILE A 127 2.61 -11.22 -0.28
C ILE A 127 1.17 -11.71 -0.14
N SER A 128 0.41 -11.18 0.82
CA SER A 128 -0.94 -11.68 1.11
C SER A 128 -1.85 -10.59 1.66
N ARG A 129 -3.17 -10.78 1.49
CA ARG A 129 -4.19 -10.00 2.20
C ARG A 129 -4.12 -10.38 3.68
N TRP A 130 -4.11 -9.40 4.57
CA TRP A 130 -3.93 -9.61 6.00
C TRP A 130 -5.08 -8.97 6.79
N PRO A 131 -6.17 -9.72 7.07
CA PRO A 131 -7.29 -9.20 7.84
C PRO A 131 -6.86 -8.74 9.24
N VAL A 132 -7.35 -7.57 9.66
CA VAL A 132 -7.08 -6.99 10.99
C VAL A 132 -8.36 -6.40 11.59
N SER A 133 -8.38 -6.19 12.90
CA SER A 133 -9.49 -5.49 13.59
C SER A 133 -9.34 -3.97 13.59
N GLY A 134 -8.26 -3.43 13.02
CA GLY A 134 -8.06 -1.99 12.88
C GLY A 134 -6.71 -1.66 12.29
N ILE A 135 -6.64 -0.57 11.53
CA ILE A 135 -5.40 -0.08 10.93
C ILE A 135 -5.44 1.43 10.74
N THR A 136 -4.28 2.07 10.81
CA THR A 136 -4.10 3.44 10.33
C THR A 136 -3.17 3.45 9.13
N TYR A 137 -3.67 3.90 8.00
CA TYR A 137 -2.85 4.18 6.82
C TYR A 137 -2.38 5.62 6.83
N PHE A 138 -1.11 5.80 6.51
CA PHE A 138 -0.49 7.10 6.33
C PHE A 138 -0.27 7.32 4.85
N VAL A 139 -0.73 8.47 4.35
CA VAL A 139 -0.59 8.88 2.95
C VAL A 139 0.18 10.18 2.95
N PHE A 140 1.27 10.26 2.20
CA PHE A 140 2.10 11.47 2.17
C PHE A 140 2.30 11.95 0.74
N HIS A 141 2.36 13.27 0.61
CA HIS A 141 2.33 14.01 -0.65
C HIS A 141 3.59 14.84 -0.78
N CYS A 142 4.17 14.84 -1.99
CA CYS A 142 5.39 15.60 -2.31
C CYS A 142 5.12 16.82 -3.20
N GLY A 143 3.86 17.26 -3.30
CA GLY A 143 3.40 18.33 -4.18
C GLY A 143 3.39 17.98 -5.67
N LYS A 144 3.83 16.77 -6.03
CA LYS A 144 3.76 16.17 -7.36
C LYS A 144 3.91 14.65 -7.24
N PRO A 145 3.47 13.87 -8.25
CA PRO A 145 3.75 12.45 -8.31
C PRO A 145 5.25 12.16 -8.21
N ALA A 146 5.62 11.25 -7.32
CA ALA A 146 7.00 10.86 -7.09
C ALA A 146 7.14 9.36 -6.79
N GLU A 147 8.32 8.81 -7.10
CA GLU A 147 8.72 7.47 -6.68
C GLU A 147 9.70 7.60 -5.52
N VAL A 148 9.26 7.21 -4.32
CA VAL A 148 10.05 7.35 -3.07
C VAL A 148 10.49 5.99 -2.55
N SER A 149 11.59 5.97 -1.79
CA SER A 149 12.07 4.71 -1.19
C SER A 149 11.40 4.44 0.16
N VAL A 150 10.67 3.34 0.26
CA VAL A 150 10.07 2.82 1.51
C VAL A 150 10.52 1.38 1.71
N GLU A 151 11.17 1.08 2.83
CA GLU A 151 11.81 -0.23 3.11
C GLU A 151 12.74 -0.68 1.97
N GLY A 152 13.41 0.27 1.32
CA GLY A 152 14.29 0.03 0.16
C GLY A 152 13.56 -0.26 -1.16
N ILE A 153 12.23 -0.19 -1.18
CA ILE A 153 11.39 -0.40 -2.36
C ILE A 153 10.91 0.96 -2.90
N TRP A 154 10.84 1.08 -4.22
CA TRP A 154 10.28 2.26 -4.87
C TRP A 154 8.76 2.19 -4.86
N CYS A 155 8.12 3.20 -4.28
CA CYS A 155 6.67 3.29 -4.14
C CYS A 155 6.17 4.64 -4.68
N ALA A 156 4.99 4.66 -5.28
CA ALA A 156 4.35 5.90 -5.68
C ALA A 156 3.87 6.68 -4.44
N THR A 157 4.13 7.98 -4.41
CA THR A 157 3.42 8.88 -3.49
C THR A 157 2.01 9.13 -3.99
N ALA A 158 1.12 9.54 -3.09
CA ALA A 158 -0.11 10.16 -3.56
C ALA A 158 0.23 11.45 -4.33
N PRO A 159 -0.55 11.77 -5.39
CA PRO A 159 -0.33 12.96 -6.20
C PRO A 159 -0.39 14.26 -5.38
#